data_AF-A0A925KE53-F1
#
_entry.id   AF-A0A925KE53-F1
#
_cell.length_a   1.000
_cell.length_b   1.000
_cell.length_c   1.000
_cell.angle_alpha   90.00
_cell.angle_beta   90.00
_cell.angle_gamma   90.00
#
_symmetry.space_group_name_H-M   'P 1'
#
loop_
_entity.id
_entity.type
_entity.pdbx_description
1 polymer ?
#
loop_
_entity_poly.entity_id
_entity_poly.type
_entity_poly.pdbx_seq_one_letter_code
_entity_poly.pdbx_strand_id
1 'polypeptide(L)'
;MTTQRRDILKYGLAAAAGTAVPLSLAQPSSSNIDPRDRVFITNEDSNTLVVIDPRTNTVESTINLTSFDEDPRPPFRYITNGVAPTHAAMIHKPLYHGCIDAHGAVPSPDGRFLATSGRGSSNIYLIDAAERRVIGNTPNPSAGPTTGRDRLSTGILLGREPHEPTFSRNGKELWVTLRGEDRIAILDVDRAMRQLKGGDTSAIRQFLPTMSGPSQAWFNREGTLAFVASQKVSRVDVFRVNVGADGQSQPQRITTLDISAQDKPGFTPFMKTTPDGNEVWFSHKLADTVSCRSTQEGFGLLDQVSLGAMARPNHVEFVSNAKGSVVYASLARVDDSGPGGVASSQIAIIDRNAKTGERKMIGSFFTHGREAHGLWTNPENTLLYVAHEQDELPGAPNAGQTVCCAFDVSDPLKPNFVAQIPLGALSLPSGELRNKKSINLVYVRVGAKGQTA
;
A
#
# COMPACT_ATOMS: atom_id res chain seq x y z
N MET A 1 8.91 40.78 -62.39
CA MET A 1 9.38 42.17 -62.56
C MET A 1 8.91 43.00 -61.37
N THR A 2 9.87 43.62 -60.67
CA THR A 2 9.80 44.93 -59.96
C THR A 2 8.67 45.18 -58.93
N THR A 3 8.98 45.14 -57.61
CA THR A 3 9.33 46.27 -56.68
C THR A 3 8.12 47.14 -56.28
N GLN A 4 7.90 47.67 -55.08
CA GLN A 4 8.58 47.75 -53.77
C GLN A 4 7.65 48.57 -52.82
N ARG A 5 8.06 48.68 -51.55
CA ARG A 5 7.76 49.73 -50.51
C ARG A 5 6.76 49.26 -49.44
N ARG A 6 7.02 49.39 -48.14
CA ARG A 6 8.05 50.17 -47.42
C ARG A 6 8.13 49.72 -45.95
N ASP A 7 9.33 49.80 -45.39
CA ASP A 7 9.65 49.72 -43.98
C ASP A 7 8.89 50.74 -43.12
N ILE A 8 8.38 50.30 -41.97
CA ILE A 8 8.10 51.15 -40.82
C ILE A 8 8.65 50.49 -39.54
N LEU A 9 9.66 51.17 -39.00
CA LEU A 9 10.13 51.24 -37.61
C LEU A 9 10.27 49.94 -36.79
N LYS A 10 11.53 49.53 -36.63
CA LYS A 10 12.05 48.89 -35.42
C LYS A 10 12.22 49.96 -34.34
N TYR A 11 11.56 49.82 -33.19
CA TYR A 11 12.12 49.96 -31.84
C TYR A 11 11.02 49.69 -30.79
N GLY A 12 11.31 48.78 -29.86
CA GLY A 12 10.76 48.78 -28.50
C GLY A 12 9.56 47.87 -28.23
N LEU A 13 9.81 46.66 -27.72
CA LEU A 13 9.54 46.29 -26.33
C LEU A 13 9.81 44.79 -26.12
N ALA A 14 10.78 44.50 -25.26
CA ALA A 14 11.00 43.18 -24.73
C ALA A 14 9.75 42.73 -23.94
N ALA A 15 9.06 41.70 -24.42
CA ALA A 15 8.10 40.98 -23.61
C ALA A 15 8.89 39.98 -22.76
N ALA A 16 9.05 40.30 -21.47
CA ALA A 16 9.50 39.35 -20.48
C ALA A 16 8.51 38.17 -20.48
N ALA A 17 8.98 36.99 -20.88
CA ALA A 17 8.27 35.74 -20.65
C ALA A 17 8.25 35.52 -19.13
N GLY A 18 7.17 35.96 -18.48
CA GLY A 18 6.91 35.65 -17.08
C GLY A 18 6.78 34.13 -16.96
N THR A 19 7.74 33.51 -16.29
CA THR A 19 7.61 32.14 -15.79
C THR A 19 6.40 32.11 -14.88
N ALA A 20 5.31 31.50 -15.33
CA ALA A 20 4.21 31.12 -14.45
C ALA A 20 4.75 30.03 -13.53
N VAL A 21 5.28 30.45 -12.38
CA VAL A 21 5.44 29.55 -11.23
C VAL A 21 4.02 29.10 -10.89
N PRO A 22 3.72 27.79 -10.83
CA PRO A 22 2.42 27.37 -10.36
C PRO A 22 2.27 27.90 -8.93
N LEU A 23 1.31 28.80 -8.74
CA LEU A 23 0.86 29.21 -7.42
C LEU A 23 0.37 27.93 -6.73
N SER A 24 1.20 27.39 -5.83
CA SER A 24 0.74 26.45 -4.83
C SER A 24 -0.28 27.22 -4.00
N LEU A 25 -1.57 26.99 -4.25
CA LEU A 25 -2.59 27.36 -3.27
C LEU A 25 -2.21 26.61 -2.00
N ALA A 26 -1.69 27.35 -1.01
CA ALA A 26 -1.42 26.80 0.30
C ALA A 26 -2.75 26.24 0.82
N GLN A 27 -2.84 24.91 0.84
CA GLN A 27 -3.98 24.23 1.41
C GLN A 27 -4.06 24.59 2.89
N PRO A 28 -5.27 24.71 3.47
CA PRO A 28 -5.39 24.96 4.90
C PRO A 28 -4.64 23.84 5.64
N SER A 29 -3.61 24.20 6.39
CA SER A 29 -2.91 23.28 7.26
C SER A 29 -3.94 22.73 8.24
N SER A 30 -4.29 21.45 8.14
CA SER A 30 -5.02 20.78 9.21
C SER A 30 -4.11 20.84 10.43
N SER A 31 -4.50 21.62 11.44
CA SER A 31 -3.67 22.04 12.58
C SER A 31 -3.21 20.89 13.52
N ASN A 32 -3.44 19.63 13.14
CA ASN A 32 -3.21 18.42 13.95
C ASN A 32 -2.38 17.32 13.27
N ILE A 33 -1.71 17.57 12.13
CA ILE A 33 -0.78 16.58 11.54
C ILE A 33 0.59 16.68 12.22
N ASP A 34 1.10 15.56 12.74
CA ASP A 34 2.42 15.51 13.38
C ASP A 34 3.54 15.61 12.32
N PRO A 35 4.62 16.37 12.55
CA PRO A 35 5.74 16.45 11.60
C PRO A 35 6.39 15.11 11.23
N ARG A 36 6.21 14.07 12.06
CA ARG A 36 6.69 12.71 11.83
C ARG A 36 5.77 11.88 10.93
N ASP A 37 4.56 12.37 10.66
CA ASP A 37 3.56 11.64 9.89
C ASP A 37 3.99 11.50 8.44
N ARG A 38 3.86 10.30 7.88
CA ARG A 38 4.14 10.00 6.47
C ARG A 38 3.14 9.01 5.93
N VAL A 39 2.82 9.17 4.65
CA VAL A 39 2.05 8.18 3.88
C VAL A 39 3.01 7.44 2.96
N PHE A 40 3.01 6.12 3.03
CA PHE A 40 3.82 5.25 2.18
C PHE A 40 2.91 4.47 1.24
N ILE A 41 3.25 4.46 -0.04
CA ILE A 41 2.48 3.80 -1.09
C ILE A 41 3.37 2.81 -1.81
N THR A 42 2.94 1.56 -1.87
CA THR A 42 3.64 0.51 -2.61
C THR A 42 3.09 0.41 -4.02
N ASN A 43 4.00 0.57 -4.98
CA ASN A 43 3.73 0.53 -6.41
C ASN A 43 4.26 -0.79 -6.99
N GLU A 44 3.35 -1.68 -7.38
CA GLU A 44 3.67 -3.06 -7.73
C GLU A 44 4.50 -3.16 -8.99
N ASP A 45 4.02 -2.56 -10.08
CA ASP A 45 4.70 -2.63 -11.37
C ASP A 45 6.06 -1.93 -11.29
N SER A 46 6.12 -0.71 -10.73
CA SER A 46 7.37 0.06 -10.73
C SER A 46 8.40 -0.41 -9.69
N ASN A 47 8.03 -1.29 -8.76
CA ASN A 47 8.88 -1.72 -7.63
C ASN A 47 9.45 -0.52 -6.86
N THR A 48 8.55 0.35 -6.40
CA THR A 48 8.90 1.55 -5.62
C THR A 48 7.98 1.74 -4.41
N LEU A 49 8.49 2.42 -3.37
CA LEU A 49 7.63 2.99 -2.34
C LEU A 49 7.65 4.52 -2.42
N VAL A 50 6.50 5.14 -2.69
CA VAL A 50 6.37 6.61 -2.68
C VAL A 50 6.08 7.07 -1.26
N VAL A 51 6.73 8.16 -0.86
CA VAL A 51 6.55 8.80 0.45
C VAL A 51 5.93 10.18 0.26
N ILE A 52 4.78 10.40 0.88
CA ILE A 52 4.04 11.68 0.85
C ILE A 52 4.13 12.33 2.23
N ASP A 53 4.36 13.63 2.25
CA ASP A 53 4.19 14.47 3.44
C ASP A 53 2.72 14.90 3.54
N PRO A 54 1.96 14.39 4.54
CA PRO A 54 0.54 14.68 4.67
C PRO A 54 0.25 16.14 5.04
N ARG A 55 1.24 16.90 5.53
CA ARG A 55 1.07 18.33 5.86
C ARG A 55 0.92 19.20 4.62
N THR A 56 1.52 18.78 3.52
CA THR A 56 1.54 19.51 2.25
C THR A 56 0.86 18.75 1.11
N ASN A 57 0.50 17.47 1.32
CA ASN A 57 -0.01 16.57 0.27
C ASN A 57 0.92 16.49 -0.95
N THR A 58 2.23 16.46 -0.71
CA THR A 58 3.23 16.37 -1.78
C THR A 58 4.13 15.16 -1.60
N VAL A 59 4.56 14.56 -2.70
CA VAL A 59 5.60 13.53 -2.70
C VAL A 59 6.92 14.13 -2.18
N GLU A 60 7.44 13.58 -1.08
CA GLU A 60 8.73 13.97 -0.51
C GLU A 60 9.88 13.18 -1.15
N SER A 61 9.68 11.88 -1.36
CA SER A 61 10.69 11.00 -1.93
C SER A 61 10.08 9.72 -2.51
N THR A 62 10.85 9.00 -3.30
CA THR A 62 10.53 7.64 -3.76
C THR A 62 11.67 6.71 -3.38
N ILE A 63 11.36 5.65 -2.65
CA ILE A 63 12.29 4.60 -2.23
C ILE A 63 12.44 3.60 -3.39
N ASN A 64 13.67 3.39 -3.81
CA ASN A 64 14.02 2.47 -4.88
C ASN A 64 14.10 1.01 -4.38
N LEU A 65 13.26 0.11 -4.92
CA LEU A 65 13.40 -1.34 -4.71
C LEU A 65 13.91 -2.09 -5.94
N THR A 66 14.28 -1.42 -7.02
CA THR A 66 14.58 -2.06 -8.32
C THR A 66 16.00 -2.62 -8.44
N SER A 67 16.95 -2.14 -7.60
CA SER A 67 18.40 -2.34 -7.77
C SER A 67 18.97 -1.75 -9.08
N PHE A 68 18.22 -0.87 -9.76
CA PHE A 68 18.69 -0.20 -10.97
C PHE A 68 19.84 0.77 -10.69
N ASP A 69 20.76 0.86 -11.66
CA ASP A 69 21.94 1.75 -11.66
C ASP A 69 22.94 1.51 -10.51
N GLU A 70 22.98 0.33 -9.91
CA GLU A 70 24.03 0.00 -8.92
C GLU A 70 25.40 -0.25 -9.54
N ASP A 71 25.44 -0.61 -10.83
CA ASP A 71 26.65 -0.96 -11.55
C ASP A 71 26.82 -0.08 -12.79
N PRO A 72 28.02 0.50 -13.04
CA PRO A 72 28.27 1.34 -14.21
C PRO A 72 28.38 0.53 -15.50
N ARG A 73 28.62 -0.77 -15.40
CA ARG A 73 28.53 -1.68 -16.55
C ARG A 73 27.10 -1.62 -17.07
N PRO A 74 26.84 -1.94 -18.34
CA PRO A 74 25.49 -2.07 -18.84
C PRO A 74 24.69 -3.15 -18.11
N PRO A 75 23.57 -2.79 -17.47
CA PRO A 75 22.44 -3.71 -17.52
C PRO A 75 21.22 -3.08 -18.23
N PHE A 76 21.21 -1.74 -18.37
CA PHE A 76 20.33 -0.99 -19.28
C PHE A 76 20.86 -0.84 -20.70
N ARG A 77 22.16 -1.09 -20.91
CA ARG A 77 22.79 -0.97 -22.24
C ARG A 77 23.05 -2.32 -22.90
N TYR A 78 22.26 -3.35 -22.58
CA TYR A 78 22.11 -4.47 -23.53
C TYR A 78 21.38 -3.92 -24.75
N ILE A 79 22.20 -3.35 -25.63
CA ILE A 79 21.85 -2.96 -26.97
C ILE A 79 21.63 -4.27 -27.73
N THR A 80 20.39 -4.77 -27.71
CA THR A 80 19.98 -5.74 -28.72
C THR A 80 19.63 -4.93 -29.96
N ASN A 81 20.46 -4.98 -31.01
CA ASN A 81 20.24 -4.27 -32.27
C ASN A 81 20.21 -2.72 -32.21
N GLY A 82 21.00 -2.08 -31.35
CA GLY A 82 21.10 -0.61 -31.31
C GLY A 82 20.18 0.09 -30.31
N VAL A 83 19.27 -0.63 -29.63
CA VAL A 83 18.23 -0.04 -28.78
C VAL A 83 18.36 -0.48 -27.32
N ALA A 84 18.43 0.48 -26.40
CA ALA A 84 18.36 0.23 -24.97
C ALA A 84 16.88 0.06 -24.53
N PRO A 85 16.52 -1.00 -23.78
CA PRO A 85 15.17 -1.14 -23.24
C PRO A 85 14.87 -0.06 -22.20
N THR A 86 13.60 0.36 -22.11
CA THR A 86 13.13 1.28 -21.06
C THR A 86 13.13 0.60 -19.69
N HIS A 87 13.17 1.36 -18.59
CA HIS A 87 13.04 0.80 -17.24
C HIS A 87 11.79 -0.06 -17.08
N ALA A 88 10.66 0.38 -17.63
CA ALA A 88 9.39 -0.35 -17.61
C ALA A 88 9.47 -1.73 -18.30
N ALA A 89 10.38 -1.93 -19.26
CA ALA A 89 10.61 -3.24 -19.86
C ALA A 89 11.55 -4.14 -19.03
N MET A 90 12.20 -3.60 -18.00
CA MET A 90 13.24 -4.26 -17.21
C MET A 90 12.80 -4.60 -15.78
N ILE A 91 11.77 -3.92 -15.25
CA ILE A 91 11.27 -4.06 -13.87
C ILE A 91 10.92 -5.50 -13.44
N HIS A 92 10.55 -6.38 -14.36
CA HIS A 92 10.23 -7.78 -14.05
C HIS A 92 11.34 -8.77 -14.42
N LYS A 93 12.52 -8.29 -14.84
CA LYS A 93 13.63 -9.16 -15.21
C LYS A 93 14.45 -9.52 -13.97
N PRO A 94 14.69 -10.81 -13.68
CA PRO A 94 15.49 -11.25 -12.54
C PRO A 94 17.01 -11.06 -12.76
N LEU A 95 17.39 -10.08 -13.59
CA LEU A 95 18.79 -9.73 -13.81
C LEU A 95 19.40 -9.06 -12.58
N TYR A 96 18.56 -8.36 -11.81
CA TYR A 96 18.95 -7.63 -10.61
C TYR A 96 18.44 -8.35 -9.37
N HIS A 97 19.00 -7.98 -8.22
CA HIS A 97 18.66 -8.52 -6.91
C HIS A 97 17.59 -7.70 -6.19
N GLY A 98 16.93 -6.79 -6.91
CA GLY A 98 15.82 -5.98 -6.43
C GLY A 98 14.50 -6.72 -6.36
N CYS A 99 13.50 -6.01 -5.85
CA CYS A 99 12.13 -6.45 -5.77
C CYS A 99 11.52 -6.61 -7.17
N ILE A 100 10.70 -7.65 -7.33
CA ILE A 100 9.81 -7.84 -8.47
C ILE A 100 8.39 -8.02 -7.93
N ASP A 101 7.46 -7.26 -8.47
CA ASP A 101 6.06 -7.16 -8.06
C ASP A 101 5.93 -6.83 -6.56
N ALA A 102 6.35 -5.61 -6.18
CA ALA A 102 6.23 -5.12 -4.80
C ALA A 102 4.76 -5.08 -4.36
N HIS A 103 4.38 -5.72 -3.25
CA HIS A 103 2.95 -5.88 -2.91
C HIS A 103 2.48 -5.26 -1.61
N GLY A 104 2.57 -6.02 -0.53
CA GLY A 104 2.09 -5.60 0.77
C GLY A 104 2.95 -4.49 1.35
N ALA A 105 2.37 -3.64 2.20
CA ALA A 105 3.09 -2.71 3.05
C ALA A 105 2.39 -2.64 4.38
N VAL A 106 3.09 -2.96 5.47
CA VAL A 106 2.50 -2.92 6.81
C VAL A 106 3.52 -2.34 7.79
N PRO A 107 3.12 -1.38 8.66
CA PRO A 107 4.00 -0.83 9.67
C PRO A 107 4.17 -1.77 10.86
N SER A 108 5.35 -1.75 11.47
CA SER A 108 5.56 -2.27 12.82
C SER A 108 4.62 -1.58 13.81
N PRO A 109 4.28 -2.20 14.95
CA PRO A 109 3.39 -1.61 15.95
C PRO A 109 3.74 -0.17 16.35
N ASP A 110 5.02 0.15 16.41
CA ASP A 110 5.54 1.49 16.75
C ASP A 110 5.82 2.39 15.54
N GLY A 111 5.48 1.93 14.33
CA GLY A 111 5.66 2.67 13.08
C GLY A 111 7.11 2.94 12.68
N ARG A 112 8.11 2.31 13.32
CA ARG A 112 9.53 2.52 12.97
C ARG A 112 9.94 1.80 11.70
N PHE A 113 9.31 0.65 11.44
CA PHE A 113 9.63 -0.17 10.28
C PHE A 113 8.39 -0.39 9.41
N LEU A 114 8.61 -0.58 8.12
CA LEU A 114 7.64 -1.17 7.22
C LEU A 114 8.18 -2.50 6.71
N ALA A 115 7.28 -3.44 6.43
CA ALA A 115 7.61 -4.65 5.69
C ALA A 115 6.89 -4.64 4.35
N THR A 116 7.62 -4.89 3.26
CA THR A 116 7.08 -4.99 1.90
C THR A 116 7.50 -6.28 1.23
N SER A 117 6.54 -6.98 0.64
CA SER A 117 6.77 -8.23 -0.10
C SER A 117 7.16 -7.95 -1.54
N GLY A 118 8.10 -8.74 -2.06
CA GLY A 118 8.36 -8.87 -3.50
C GLY A 118 7.80 -10.21 -3.97
N ARG A 119 6.59 -10.19 -4.55
CA ARG A 119 5.89 -11.41 -4.94
C ARG A 119 6.64 -12.22 -5.98
N GLY A 120 7.18 -11.54 -6.99
CA GLY A 120 7.91 -12.15 -8.09
C GLY A 120 9.32 -12.55 -7.69
N SER A 121 10.00 -11.75 -6.86
CA SER A 121 11.35 -12.05 -6.38
C SER A 121 11.38 -13.09 -5.24
N SER A 122 10.24 -13.31 -4.56
CA SER A 122 10.09 -14.24 -3.42
C SER A 122 10.73 -13.74 -2.11
N ASN A 123 10.88 -12.43 -1.96
CA ASN A 123 11.57 -11.80 -0.84
C ASN A 123 10.64 -10.94 0.02
N ILE A 124 11.09 -10.62 1.23
CA ILE A 124 10.58 -9.52 2.06
C ILE A 124 11.67 -8.46 2.24
N TYR A 125 11.28 -7.19 2.13
CA TYR A 125 12.12 -6.02 2.36
C TYR A 125 11.64 -5.30 3.61
N LEU A 126 12.57 -4.90 4.49
CA LEU A 126 12.27 -4.02 5.61
C LEU A 126 12.72 -2.61 5.29
N ILE A 127 11.89 -1.63 5.61
CA ILE A 127 12.14 -0.21 5.37
C ILE A 127 12.17 0.50 6.72
N ASP A 128 13.18 1.33 6.94
CA ASP A 128 13.19 2.30 8.03
C ASP A 128 12.27 3.47 7.66
N ALA A 129 11.19 3.65 8.40
CA ALA A 129 10.17 4.66 8.11
C ALA A 129 10.69 6.09 8.39
N ALA A 130 11.61 6.26 9.35
CA ALA A 130 12.17 7.56 9.70
C ALA A 130 13.20 8.01 8.67
N GLU A 131 14.05 7.09 8.21
CA GLU A 131 15.08 7.35 7.21
C GLU A 131 14.56 7.24 5.76
N ARG A 132 13.35 6.68 5.57
CA ARG A 132 12.76 6.40 4.25
C ARG A 132 13.70 5.56 3.39
N ARG A 133 14.29 4.52 3.99
CA ARG A 133 15.37 3.75 3.38
C ARG A 133 15.22 2.26 3.65
N VAL A 134 15.51 1.44 2.64
CA VAL A 134 15.55 -0.01 2.80
C VAL A 134 16.69 -0.40 3.75
N ILE A 135 16.34 -1.21 4.75
CA ILE A 135 17.29 -1.70 5.75
C ILE A 135 18.23 -2.71 5.10
N GLY A 136 19.53 -2.53 5.39
CA GLY A 136 20.60 -3.33 4.81
C GLY A 136 21.21 -2.70 3.55
N ASN A 137 20.67 -1.60 3.03
CA ASN A 137 21.32 -0.88 1.93
C ASN A 137 22.72 -0.42 2.36
N THR A 138 23.71 -0.70 1.52
CA THR A 138 25.11 -0.33 1.75
C THR A 138 25.55 0.77 0.78
N PRO A 139 26.59 1.55 1.10
CA PRO A 139 27.17 2.48 0.14
C PRO A 139 27.59 1.75 -1.14
N ASN A 140 27.25 2.31 -2.30
CA ASN A 140 27.68 1.74 -3.57
C ASN A 140 29.16 2.08 -3.83
N PRO A 141 30.08 1.09 -3.88
CA PRO A 141 31.50 1.34 -4.17
C PRO A 141 31.71 1.90 -5.59
N SER A 142 30.72 1.74 -6.47
CA SER A 142 30.74 2.26 -7.84
C SER A 142 29.92 3.55 -7.99
N ALA A 143 29.52 4.22 -6.91
CA ALA A 143 28.71 5.45 -6.97
C ALA A 143 29.39 6.55 -7.79
N GLY A 144 28.64 7.20 -8.67
CA GLY A 144 29.15 8.18 -9.62
C GLY A 144 28.05 8.78 -10.48
N PRO A 145 28.39 9.54 -11.54
CA PRO A 145 27.41 10.25 -12.37
C PRO A 145 26.36 9.35 -13.05
N THR A 146 26.66 8.07 -13.22
CA THR A 146 25.81 7.10 -13.92
C THR A 146 25.31 5.98 -13.01
N THR A 147 25.52 6.09 -11.70
CA THR A 147 25.20 5.02 -10.73
C THR A 147 24.61 5.58 -9.45
N GLY A 148 23.72 4.80 -8.83
CA GLY A 148 23.09 5.14 -7.56
C GLY A 148 24.10 5.20 -6.41
N ARG A 149 23.75 5.97 -5.38
CA ARG A 149 24.57 6.13 -4.16
C ARG A 149 24.66 4.86 -3.32
N ASP A 150 23.65 4.02 -3.42
CA ASP A 150 23.47 2.85 -2.55
C ASP A 150 23.33 1.58 -3.37
N ARG A 151 23.80 0.48 -2.80
CA ARG A 151 23.38 -0.87 -3.19
C ARG A 151 22.20 -1.29 -2.34
N LEU A 152 21.14 -1.72 -2.99
CA LEU A 152 19.93 -2.22 -2.39
C LEU A 152 20.24 -3.50 -1.59
N SER A 153 19.57 -3.70 -0.46
CA SER A 153 19.53 -5.01 0.19
C SER A 153 18.70 -5.98 -0.64
N THR A 154 19.18 -7.21 -0.85
CA THR A 154 18.39 -8.24 -1.57
C THR A 154 17.13 -8.68 -0.81
N GLY A 155 16.90 -8.17 0.40
CA GLY A 155 15.81 -8.61 1.26
C GLY A 155 16.07 -10.01 1.83
N ILE A 156 15.04 -10.64 2.38
CA ILE A 156 15.10 -12.01 2.92
C ILE A 156 14.22 -12.90 2.04
N LEU A 157 14.81 -13.94 1.45
CA LEU A 157 14.09 -14.92 0.64
C LEU A 157 13.18 -15.79 1.52
N LEU A 158 11.89 -15.89 1.19
CA LEU A 158 10.89 -16.59 2.01
C LEU A 158 10.34 -17.87 1.37
N GLY A 159 10.04 -17.79 0.08
CA GLY A 159 9.29 -18.81 -0.66
C GLY A 159 8.39 -18.16 -1.71
N ARG A 160 7.68 -18.97 -2.50
CA ARG A 160 6.94 -18.47 -3.65
C ARG A 160 5.76 -17.58 -3.26
N GLU A 161 5.69 -16.43 -3.92
CA GLU A 161 4.54 -15.53 -3.87
C GLU A 161 4.23 -15.06 -2.42
N PRO A 162 5.18 -14.37 -1.76
CA PRO A 162 4.89 -13.70 -0.50
C PRO A 162 3.87 -12.59 -0.76
N HIS A 163 2.70 -12.66 -0.12
CA HIS A 163 1.59 -11.76 -0.42
C HIS A 163 1.53 -10.58 0.56
N GLU A 164 0.92 -10.76 1.74
CA GLU A 164 0.80 -9.69 2.74
C GLU A 164 1.59 -10.02 4.02
N PRO A 165 2.57 -9.17 4.39
CA PRO A 165 3.28 -9.28 5.66
C PRO A 165 2.51 -8.60 6.79
N THR A 166 2.51 -9.17 8.00
CA THR A 166 1.89 -8.55 9.18
C THR A 166 2.77 -8.74 10.40
N PHE A 167 3.07 -7.65 11.10
CA PHE A 167 3.78 -7.72 12.37
C PHE A 167 2.85 -8.24 13.47
N SER A 168 3.39 -9.11 14.33
CA SER A 168 2.79 -9.45 15.62
C SER A 168 2.61 -8.18 16.47
N ARG A 169 1.59 -8.16 17.34
CA ARG A 169 1.27 -6.99 18.19
C ARG A 169 2.44 -6.54 19.07
N ASN A 170 3.29 -7.47 19.49
CA ASN A 170 4.49 -7.17 20.29
C ASN A 170 5.71 -6.73 19.44
N GLY A 171 5.59 -6.75 18.11
CA GLY A 171 6.62 -6.31 17.16
C GLY A 171 7.81 -7.25 17.00
N LYS A 172 7.83 -8.40 17.68
CA LYS A 172 8.99 -9.33 17.66
C LYS A 172 9.00 -10.26 16.47
N GLU A 173 7.84 -10.51 15.88
CA GLU A 173 7.69 -11.38 14.72
C GLU A 173 7.00 -10.70 13.56
N LEU A 174 7.37 -11.12 12.35
CA LEU A 174 6.69 -10.81 11.11
C LEU A 174 6.14 -12.10 10.49
N TRP A 175 4.83 -12.13 10.26
CA TRP A 175 4.14 -13.25 9.62
C TRP A 175 3.85 -12.89 8.16
N VAL A 176 4.34 -13.69 7.22
CA VAL A 176 4.17 -13.44 5.78
C VAL A 176 3.46 -14.62 5.14
N THR A 177 2.28 -14.39 4.57
CA THR A 177 1.56 -15.41 3.81
C THR A 177 2.29 -15.74 2.51
N LEU A 178 2.49 -17.02 2.23
CA LEU A 178 3.06 -17.52 0.97
C LEU A 178 1.93 -18.15 0.15
N ARG A 179 1.26 -17.37 -0.70
CA ARG A 179 0.05 -17.80 -1.44
C ARG A 179 0.34 -18.94 -2.42
N GLY A 180 1.60 -19.04 -2.85
CA GLY A 180 2.10 -20.08 -3.74
C GLY A 180 2.41 -21.41 -3.05
N GLU A 181 2.41 -21.46 -1.71
CA GLU A 181 2.97 -22.59 -0.95
C GLU A 181 2.12 -23.03 0.25
N ASP A 182 0.89 -22.53 0.38
CA ASP A 182 -0.09 -22.96 1.40
C ASP A 182 0.47 -22.93 2.84
N ARG A 183 1.32 -21.93 3.12
CA ARG A 183 2.03 -21.76 4.40
C ARG A 183 2.31 -20.29 4.71
N ILE A 184 2.71 -20.02 5.95
CA ILE A 184 3.13 -18.72 6.44
C ILE A 184 4.60 -18.81 6.86
N ALA A 185 5.43 -17.90 6.37
CA ALA A 185 6.78 -17.71 6.90
C ALA A 185 6.70 -16.80 8.14
N ILE A 186 7.22 -17.27 9.28
CA ILE A 186 7.29 -16.49 10.52
C ILE A 186 8.75 -16.13 10.78
N LEU A 187 9.05 -14.84 10.73
CA LEU A 187 10.39 -14.30 10.94
C LEU A 187 10.50 -13.70 12.34
N ASP A 188 11.68 -13.84 12.95
CA ASP A 188 12.11 -13.03 14.09
C ASP A 188 12.67 -11.70 13.57
N VAL A 189 12.11 -10.58 14.04
CA VAL A 189 12.42 -9.24 13.52
C VAL A 189 13.87 -8.85 13.82
N ASP A 190 14.39 -9.15 15.00
CA ASP A 190 15.77 -8.82 15.36
C ASP A 190 16.77 -9.65 14.55
N ARG A 191 16.47 -10.92 14.27
CA ARG A 191 17.26 -11.76 13.35
C ARG A 191 17.17 -11.24 11.92
N ALA A 192 16.00 -10.81 11.46
CA ALA A 192 15.83 -10.18 10.15
C ALA A 192 16.72 -8.94 10.01
N MET A 193 16.70 -8.04 11.00
CA MET A 193 17.53 -6.85 11.02
C MET A 193 19.04 -7.17 10.97
N ARG A 194 19.48 -8.20 11.69
CA ARG A 194 20.89 -8.65 11.67
C ARG A 194 21.27 -9.29 10.34
N GLN A 195 20.42 -10.16 9.79
CA GLN A 195 20.65 -10.81 8.51
C GLN A 195 20.76 -9.79 7.37
N LEU A 196 19.83 -8.82 7.31
CA LEU A 196 19.84 -7.74 6.31
C LEU A 196 21.09 -6.87 6.39
N LYS A 197 21.74 -6.79 7.56
CA LYS A 197 23.00 -6.06 7.78
C LYS A 197 24.25 -6.94 7.59
N GLY A 198 24.11 -8.12 6.99
CA GLY A 198 25.21 -9.03 6.66
C GLY A 198 25.61 -10.00 7.78
N GLY A 199 24.80 -10.12 8.84
CA GLY A 199 25.04 -11.11 9.89
C GLY A 199 24.69 -12.53 9.45
N ASP A 200 25.48 -13.51 9.91
CA ASP A 200 25.22 -14.94 9.68
C ASP A 200 24.14 -15.47 10.63
N THR A 201 22.89 -15.14 10.35
CA THR A 201 21.70 -15.61 11.08
C THR A 201 20.55 -15.81 10.11
N SER A 202 19.73 -16.84 10.33
CA SER A 202 18.46 -16.97 9.64
C SER A 202 17.38 -16.15 10.36
N ALA A 203 16.69 -15.30 9.61
CA ALA A 203 15.53 -14.56 10.06
C ALA A 203 14.29 -15.44 10.22
N ILE A 204 14.13 -16.44 9.35
CA ILE A 204 12.97 -17.34 9.36
C ILE A 204 13.11 -18.27 10.56
N ARG A 205 12.14 -18.18 11.47
CA ARG A 205 12.07 -19.03 12.66
C ARG A 205 11.31 -20.32 12.37
N GLN A 206 10.21 -20.24 11.62
CA GLN A 206 9.40 -21.39 11.26
C GLN A 206 8.54 -21.13 10.02
N PHE A 207 8.11 -22.22 9.39
CA PHE A 207 7.02 -22.22 8.41
C PHE A 207 5.79 -22.88 9.05
N LEU A 208 4.66 -22.18 9.02
CA LEU A 208 3.39 -22.64 9.57
C LEU A 208 2.45 -23.06 8.42
N PRO A 209 2.07 -24.34 8.30
CA PRO A 209 1.08 -24.77 7.30
C PRO A 209 -0.28 -24.10 7.51
N THR A 210 -0.96 -23.78 6.41
CA THR A 210 -2.32 -23.22 6.42
C THR A 210 -3.11 -23.74 5.21
N MET A 211 -4.31 -23.20 5.00
CA MET A 211 -5.15 -23.51 3.84
C MET A 211 -4.56 -23.00 2.51
N SER A 212 -5.12 -23.45 1.39
CA SER A 212 -4.57 -23.09 0.08
C SER A 212 -4.73 -21.62 -0.26
N GLY A 213 -3.70 -21.04 -0.89
CA GLY A 213 -3.71 -19.64 -1.32
C GLY A 213 -3.92 -18.62 -0.20
N PRO A 214 -3.17 -18.68 0.91
CA PRO A 214 -3.30 -17.71 2.00
C PRO A 214 -3.00 -16.30 1.48
N SER A 215 -3.90 -15.35 1.74
CA SER A 215 -3.82 -13.98 1.24
C SER A 215 -3.22 -13.03 2.26
N GLN A 216 -3.77 -13.01 3.48
CA GLN A 216 -3.30 -12.16 4.57
C GLN A 216 -3.40 -12.89 5.91
N ALA A 217 -2.52 -12.55 6.85
CA ALA A 217 -2.68 -12.85 8.26
C ALA A 217 -2.97 -11.56 9.04
N TRP A 218 -3.89 -11.58 10.01
CA TRP A 218 -4.20 -10.41 10.84
C TRP A 218 -4.48 -10.82 12.28
N PHE A 219 -3.94 -10.07 13.24
CA PHE A 219 -4.06 -10.39 14.66
C PHE A 219 -5.29 -9.70 15.29
N ASN A 220 -5.94 -10.33 16.27
CA ASN A 220 -6.85 -9.60 17.15
C ASN A 220 -6.09 -8.52 17.94
N ARG A 221 -6.84 -7.63 18.58
CA ARG A 221 -6.28 -6.49 19.32
C ARG A 221 -5.30 -6.92 20.41
N GLU A 222 -5.60 -8.01 21.12
CA GLU A 222 -4.77 -8.53 22.21
C GLU A 222 -3.53 -9.30 21.71
N GLY A 223 -3.46 -9.63 20.41
CA GLY A 223 -2.36 -10.41 19.82
C GLY A 223 -2.35 -11.88 20.22
N THR A 224 -3.48 -12.39 20.73
CA THR A 224 -3.65 -13.78 21.19
C THR A 224 -4.18 -14.70 20.09
N LEU A 225 -4.85 -14.15 19.08
CA LEU A 225 -5.39 -14.84 17.92
C LEU A 225 -4.85 -14.24 16.62
N ALA A 226 -4.65 -15.09 15.61
CA ALA A 226 -4.36 -14.71 14.25
C ALA A 226 -5.40 -15.33 13.30
N PHE A 227 -6.02 -14.50 12.48
CA PHE A 227 -6.89 -14.90 11.38
C PHE A 227 -6.06 -14.97 10.11
N VAL A 228 -6.30 -15.96 9.26
CA VAL A 228 -5.63 -16.14 7.97
C VAL A 228 -6.70 -16.32 6.91
N ALA A 229 -6.78 -15.42 5.93
CA ALA A 229 -7.74 -15.46 4.83
C ALA A 229 -7.15 -16.13 3.58
N SER A 230 -7.97 -16.46 2.58
CA SER A 230 -7.53 -17.07 1.32
C SER A 230 -8.15 -16.39 0.09
N GLN A 231 -7.39 -16.44 -1.00
CA GLN A 231 -7.82 -16.06 -2.34
C GLN A 231 -8.05 -17.25 -3.29
N LYS A 232 -8.02 -18.47 -2.76
CA LYS A 232 -8.27 -19.70 -3.54
C LYS A 232 -9.39 -20.56 -2.97
N VAL A 233 -9.77 -20.36 -1.70
CA VAL A 233 -10.83 -21.11 -1.03
C VAL A 233 -11.63 -20.22 -0.09
N SER A 234 -12.92 -20.53 0.06
CA SER A 234 -13.86 -19.83 0.95
C SER A 234 -13.68 -20.23 2.42
N ARG A 235 -12.47 -20.05 2.96
CA ARG A 235 -12.12 -20.43 4.33
C ARG A 235 -11.34 -19.34 5.04
N VAL A 236 -11.38 -19.36 6.37
CA VAL A 236 -10.51 -18.57 7.25
C VAL A 236 -9.93 -19.48 8.32
N ASP A 237 -8.61 -19.67 8.31
CA ASP A 237 -7.94 -20.39 9.41
C ASP A 237 -7.76 -19.43 10.60
N VAL A 238 -8.02 -19.92 11.81
CA VAL A 238 -7.81 -19.17 13.06
C VAL A 238 -6.81 -19.91 13.93
N PHE A 239 -5.77 -19.19 14.34
CA PHE A 239 -4.70 -19.69 15.18
C PHE A 239 -4.72 -18.99 16.54
N ARG A 240 -4.50 -19.74 17.63
CA ARG A 240 -3.94 -19.16 18.85
C ARG A 240 -2.46 -18.88 18.61
N VAL A 241 -2.01 -17.68 18.97
CA VAL A 241 -0.62 -17.24 18.76
C VAL A 241 0.31 -17.87 19.80
N ASN A 242 -0.16 -18.03 21.04
CA ASN A 242 0.58 -18.59 22.18
C ASN A 242 1.99 -17.99 22.31
N VAL A 243 2.05 -16.71 22.66
CA VAL A 243 3.32 -15.99 22.83
C VAL A 243 4.04 -16.51 24.08
N GLY A 244 5.27 -17.00 23.91
CA GLY A 244 6.14 -17.47 24.99
C GLY A 244 6.76 -16.31 25.78
N ALA A 245 7.50 -16.65 26.85
CA ALA A 245 8.19 -15.65 27.69
C ALA A 245 9.27 -14.86 26.93
N ASP A 246 9.83 -15.44 25.87
CA ASP A 246 10.76 -14.77 24.94
C ASP A 246 10.05 -13.80 23.97
N GLY A 247 8.72 -13.82 23.95
CA GLY A 247 7.87 -13.02 23.07
C GLY A 247 7.70 -13.60 21.66
N GLN A 248 8.15 -14.83 21.41
CA GLN A 248 7.95 -15.53 20.14
C GLN A 248 6.66 -16.36 20.18
N SER A 249 6.02 -16.57 19.03
CA SER A 249 4.76 -17.33 18.95
C SER A 249 4.98 -18.84 18.93
N GLN A 250 4.01 -19.60 19.44
CA GLN A 250 3.87 -21.05 19.24
C GLN A 250 2.48 -21.35 18.65
N PRO A 251 2.27 -21.03 17.36
CA PRO A 251 0.94 -20.99 16.79
C PRO A 251 0.27 -22.36 16.78
N GLN A 252 -0.99 -22.40 17.17
CA GLN A 252 -1.83 -23.59 17.09
C GLN A 252 -3.12 -23.24 16.36
N ARG A 253 -3.41 -23.92 15.24
CA ARG A 253 -4.71 -23.77 14.57
C ARG A 253 -5.81 -24.31 15.48
N ILE A 254 -6.81 -23.48 15.79
CA ILE A 254 -7.92 -23.85 16.65
C ILE A 254 -9.20 -24.14 15.87
N THR A 255 -9.38 -23.52 14.70
CA THR A 255 -10.50 -23.79 13.81
C THR A 255 -10.21 -23.32 12.39
N THR A 256 -11.03 -23.80 11.45
CA THR A 256 -11.13 -23.32 10.08
C THR A 256 -12.59 -22.95 9.85
N LEU A 257 -12.85 -21.65 9.65
CA LEU A 257 -14.19 -21.14 9.40
C LEU A 257 -14.56 -21.39 7.93
N ASP A 258 -15.73 -21.98 7.69
CA ASP A 258 -16.36 -22.00 6.37
C ASP A 258 -17.09 -20.67 6.14
N ILE A 259 -16.69 -19.95 5.09
CA ILE A 259 -17.30 -18.68 4.68
C ILE A 259 -17.92 -18.77 3.30
N SER A 260 -18.19 -19.97 2.77
CA SER A 260 -18.77 -20.18 1.43
C SER A 260 -20.13 -19.51 1.23
N ALA A 261 -20.90 -19.29 2.30
CA ALA A 261 -22.13 -18.50 2.26
C ALA A 261 -21.88 -17.00 2.05
N GLN A 262 -20.73 -16.48 2.48
CA GLN A 262 -20.32 -15.07 2.31
C GLN A 262 -19.50 -14.86 1.03
N ASP A 263 -18.63 -15.81 0.69
CA ASP A 263 -17.65 -15.72 -0.38
C ASP A 263 -17.64 -17.01 -1.21
N LYS A 264 -18.74 -17.28 -1.93
CA LYS A 264 -18.84 -18.46 -2.81
C LYS A 264 -17.67 -18.59 -3.82
N PRO A 265 -17.14 -17.51 -4.41
CA PRO A 265 -15.97 -17.60 -5.30
C PRO A 265 -14.65 -17.98 -4.60
N GLY A 266 -14.53 -17.72 -3.29
CA GLY A 266 -13.31 -18.02 -2.52
C GLY A 266 -12.18 -17.04 -2.80
N PHE A 267 -12.49 -15.74 -2.87
CA PHE A 267 -11.51 -14.69 -3.12
C PHE A 267 -11.60 -13.57 -2.07
N THR A 268 -10.99 -13.81 -0.90
CA THR A 268 -10.89 -12.85 0.21
C THR A 268 -9.45 -12.32 0.32
N PRO A 269 -9.11 -11.19 -0.34
CA PRO A 269 -7.74 -10.67 -0.39
C PRO A 269 -7.25 -10.07 0.93
N PHE A 270 -8.13 -9.39 1.66
CA PHE A 270 -7.76 -8.64 2.86
C PHE A 270 -8.78 -8.79 3.98
N MET A 271 -8.31 -8.52 5.19
CA MET A 271 -9.11 -8.43 6.40
C MET A 271 -8.48 -7.45 7.39
N LYS A 272 -9.30 -6.96 8.31
CA LYS A 272 -8.84 -6.04 9.36
C LYS A 272 -9.74 -6.13 10.58
N THR A 273 -9.13 -6.05 11.76
CA THR A 273 -9.89 -5.97 13.03
C THR A 273 -10.26 -4.53 13.35
N THR A 274 -11.42 -4.35 13.96
CA THR A 274 -11.88 -3.05 14.44
C THR A 274 -10.96 -2.51 15.56
N PRO A 275 -10.84 -1.18 15.74
CA PRO A 275 -9.99 -0.60 16.78
C PRO A 275 -10.37 -1.02 18.21
N ASP A 276 -11.66 -1.28 18.44
CA ASP A 276 -12.16 -1.81 19.72
C ASP A 276 -11.77 -3.28 19.95
N GLY A 277 -11.40 -4.01 18.89
CA GLY A 277 -10.99 -5.41 18.93
C GLY A 277 -12.13 -6.43 18.86
N ASN A 278 -13.39 -5.99 18.77
CA ASN A 278 -14.56 -6.86 18.88
C ASN A 278 -14.92 -7.60 17.58
N GLU A 279 -14.52 -7.06 16.44
CA GLU A 279 -14.91 -7.56 15.12
C GLU A 279 -13.69 -7.72 14.21
N VAL A 280 -13.74 -8.72 13.33
CA VAL A 280 -12.85 -8.85 12.17
C VAL A 280 -13.68 -8.74 10.89
N TRP A 281 -13.26 -7.86 10.00
CA TRP A 281 -13.94 -7.57 8.73
C TRP A 281 -13.14 -8.15 7.56
N PHE A 282 -13.83 -8.75 6.60
CA PHE A 282 -13.28 -9.41 5.43
C PHE A 282 -13.82 -8.74 4.16
N SER A 283 -12.94 -8.49 3.19
CA SER A 283 -13.35 -8.09 1.84
C SER A 283 -13.50 -9.31 0.95
N HIS A 284 -14.67 -9.53 0.36
CA HIS A 284 -14.91 -10.65 -0.55
C HIS A 284 -14.96 -10.12 -1.98
N LYS A 285 -13.78 -9.93 -2.61
CA LYS A 285 -13.63 -9.15 -3.84
C LYS A 285 -14.54 -9.64 -4.95
N LEU A 286 -14.60 -10.95 -5.19
CA LEU A 286 -15.42 -11.51 -6.28
C LEU A 286 -16.89 -11.71 -5.89
N ALA A 287 -17.23 -11.60 -4.61
CA ALA A 287 -18.61 -11.68 -4.11
C ALA A 287 -19.24 -10.29 -3.93
N ASP A 288 -18.52 -9.21 -4.24
CA ASP A 288 -19.00 -7.82 -4.14
C ASP A 288 -19.57 -7.44 -2.76
N THR A 289 -19.06 -8.09 -1.71
CA THR A 289 -19.54 -7.94 -0.34
C THR A 289 -18.37 -7.79 0.64
N VAL A 290 -18.67 -7.25 1.80
CA VAL A 290 -17.85 -7.42 3.00
C VAL A 290 -18.65 -8.21 4.03
N SER A 291 -17.97 -8.98 4.88
CA SER A 291 -18.61 -9.57 6.05
C SER A 291 -17.79 -9.29 7.29
N CYS A 292 -18.43 -9.35 8.46
CA CYS A 292 -17.73 -9.26 9.72
C CYS A 292 -18.16 -10.34 10.71
N ARG A 293 -17.19 -10.76 11.52
CA ARG A 293 -17.35 -11.79 12.54
C ARG A 293 -16.84 -11.30 13.88
N SER A 294 -17.37 -11.86 14.97
CA SER A 294 -16.82 -11.62 16.30
C SER A 294 -15.40 -12.17 16.39
N THR A 295 -14.54 -11.48 17.14
CA THR A 295 -13.21 -11.98 17.50
C THR A 295 -13.22 -12.90 18.71
N GLN A 296 -14.36 -13.01 19.41
CA GLN A 296 -14.53 -13.95 20.53
C GLN A 296 -14.67 -15.38 19.99
N GLU A 297 -14.16 -16.36 20.75
CA GLU A 297 -14.25 -17.77 20.36
C GLU A 297 -15.69 -18.18 20.07
N GLY A 298 -15.87 -18.92 18.98
CA GLY A 298 -17.17 -19.11 18.32
C GLY A 298 -17.27 -18.34 17.01
N PHE A 299 -16.57 -17.20 16.89
CA PHE A 299 -16.34 -16.46 15.64
C PHE A 299 -17.61 -16.22 14.80
N GLY A 300 -18.72 -15.92 15.50
CA GLY A 300 -20.05 -15.80 14.92
C GLY A 300 -20.10 -14.72 13.85
N LEU A 301 -20.83 -14.98 12.76
CA LEU A 301 -21.15 -13.99 11.74
C LEU A 301 -22.03 -12.90 12.35
N LEU A 302 -21.62 -11.65 12.17
CA LEU A 302 -22.31 -10.48 12.70
C LEU A 302 -23.09 -9.77 11.60
N ASP A 303 -22.43 -9.49 10.47
CA ASP A 303 -23.05 -8.86 9.30
C ASP A 303 -22.44 -9.41 8.00
N GLN A 304 -23.23 -9.39 6.93
CA GLN A 304 -22.78 -9.50 5.55
C GLN A 304 -23.42 -8.35 4.77
N VAL A 305 -22.58 -7.46 4.22
CA VAL A 305 -23.01 -6.23 3.58
C VAL A 305 -22.71 -6.30 2.09
N SER A 306 -23.77 -6.21 1.28
CA SER A 306 -23.64 -6.01 -0.18
C SER A 306 -23.19 -4.60 -0.49
N LEU A 307 -22.23 -4.47 -1.42
CA LEU A 307 -21.66 -3.20 -1.87
C LEU A 307 -22.12 -2.83 -3.29
N GLY A 308 -23.07 -3.60 -3.83
CA GLY A 308 -23.59 -3.48 -5.18
C GLY A 308 -22.80 -4.28 -6.20
N ALA A 309 -23.41 -4.55 -7.35
CA ALA A 309 -22.81 -5.39 -8.39
C ALA A 309 -21.46 -4.84 -8.86
N MET A 310 -20.50 -5.74 -9.07
CA MET A 310 -19.15 -5.44 -9.53
C MET A 310 -18.38 -4.48 -8.63
N ALA A 311 -18.78 -4.29 -7.37
CA ALA A 311 -18.10 -3.44 -6.40
C ALA A 311 -16.62 -3.78 -6.22
N ARG A 312 -16.26 -5.07 -6.28
CA ARG A 312 -14.89 -5.59 -6.14
C ARG A 312 -14.15 -5.00 -4.93
N PRO A 313 -14.68 -5.17 -3.71
CA PRO A 313 -14.06 -4.61 -2.52
C PRO A 313 -12.66 -5.16 -2.31
N ASN A 314 -11.75 -4.32 -1.84
CA ASN A 314 -10.36 -4.73 -1.64
C ASN A 314 -9.89 -4.52 -0.20
N HIS A 315 -9.76 -3.29 0.28
CA HIS A 315 -9.39 -2.99 1.66
C HIS A 315 -10.57 -2.42 2.44
N VAL A 316 -10.50 -2.55 3.77
CA VAL A 316 -11.39 -1.85 4.69
C VAL A 316 -10.58 -0.97 5.64
N GLU A 317 -11.15 0.16 6.04
CA GLU A 317 -10.60 1.04 7.08
C GLU A 317 -11.68 1.50 8.04
N PHE A 318 -11.30 1.78 9.28
CA PHE A 318 -12.21 2.20 10.33
C PHE A 318 -11.94 3.64 10.73
N VAL A 319 -12.98 4.46 10.73
CA VAL A 319 -12.94 5.83 11.26
C VAL A 319 -14.01 5.93 12.33
N SER A 320 -13.59 6.27 13.55
CA SER A 320 -14.50 6.43 14.68
C SER A 320 -14.10 7.65 15.51
N ASN A 321 -15.06 8.54 15.74
CA ASN A 321 -14.92 9.72 16.59
C ASN A 321 -16.30 10.11 17.17
N ALA A 322 -16.37 11.27 17.84
CA ALA A 322 -17.61 11.73 18.47
C ALA A 322 -18.79 11.97 17.50
N LYS A 323 -18.54 12.08 16.19
CA LYS A 323 -19.56 12.30 15.16
C LYS A 323 -20.08 11.01 14.53
N GLY A 324 -19.39 9.88 14.71
CA GLY A 324 -19.82 8.61 14.12
C GLY A 324 -18.74 7.53 14.12
N SER A 325 -19.15 6.32 13.73
CA SER A 325 -18.27 5.17 13.55
C SER A 325 -18.61 4.51 12.22
N VAL A 326 -17.65 4.39 11.31
CA VAL A 326 -17.87 3.84 9.96
C VAL A 326 -16.82 2.80 9.60
N VAL A 327 -17.20 1.89 8.72
CA VAL A 327 -16.27 1.15 7.86
C VAL A 327 -16.26 1.82 6.49
N TYR A 328 -15.07 2.19 6.05
CA TYR A 328 -14.81 2.48 4.64
C TYR A 328 -14.34 1.23 3.94
N ALA A 329 -14.87 0.96 2.75
CA ALA A 329 -14.39 -0.13 1.89
C ALA A 329 -14.05 0.42 0.51
N SER A 330 -12.82 0.17 0.03
CA SER A 330 -12.47 0.53 -1.36
C SER A 330 -13.26 -0.30 -2.35
N LEU A 331 -13.84 0.35 -3.35
CA LEU A 331 -14.54 -0.32 -4.45
C LEU A 331 -13.65 -0.22 -5.69
N ALA A 332 -13.06 -1.34 -6.11
CA ALA A 332 -12.14 -1.37 -7.25
C ALA A 332 -12.84 -1.13 -8.60
N ARG A 333 -14.19 -1.14 -8.63
CA ARG A 333 -14.94 -0.76 -9.83
C ARG A 333 -14.59 0.65 -10.28
N VAL A 334 -14.56 0.87 -11.59
CA VAL A 334 -14.36 2.18 -12.20
C VAL A 334 -15.68 2.60 -12.81
N ASP A 335 -16.21 3.73 -12.34
CA ASP A 335 -17.47 4.30 -12.82
C ASP A 335 -17.16 5.48 -13.75
N ASP A 336 -17.68 5.46 -14.97
CA ASP A 336 -17.42 6.50 -15.99
C ASP A 336 -18.09 7.85 -15.68
N SER A 337 -19.04 7.87 -14.74
CA SER A 337 -19.81 9.05 -14.33
C SER A 337 -19.24 9.75 -13.09
N GLY A 338 -17.92 9.69 -12.88
CA GLY A 338 -17.25 10.35 -11.77
C GLY A 338 -17.25 11.89 -11.87
N PRO A 339 -16.63 12.57 -10.90
CA PRO A 339 -16.64 14.03 -10.79
C PRO A 339 -16.11 14.71 -12.06
N GLY A 340 -16.87 15.66 -12.60
CA GLY A 340 -16.51 16.33 -13.85
C GLY A 340 -16.63 15.46 -15.11
N GLY A 341 -17.33 14.32 -15.03
CA GLY A 341 -17.46 13.36 -16.15
C GLY A 341 -16.21 12.52 -16.39
N VAL A 342 -15.34 12.43 -15.38
CA VAL A 342 -14.09 11.68 -15.43
C VAL A 342 -14.26 10.34 -14.72
N ALA A 343 -13.76 9.26 -15.33
CA ALA A 343 -13.85 7.93 -14.74
C ALA A 343 -13.16 7.86 -13.36
N SER A 344 -13.86 7.35 -12.35
CA SER A 344 -13.39 7.30 -10.97
C SER A 344 -13.96 6.08 -10.25
N SER A 345 -13.21 5.57 -9.26
CA SER A 345 -13.70 4.61 -8.28
C SER A 345 -14.35 5.30 -7.10
N GLN A 346 -14.97 4.52 -6.22
CA GLN A 346 -15.65 4.99 -5.03
C GLN A 346 -15.16 4.29 -3.76
N ILE A 347 -15.41 4.89 -2.61
CA ILE A 347 -15.33 4.25 -1.29
C ILE A 347 -16.74 4.10 -0.75
N ALA A 348 -17.10 2.91 -0.30
CA ALA A 348 -18.37 2.68 0.39
C ALA A 348 -18.30 3.15 1.85
N ILE A 349 -19.42 3.65 2.37
CA ILE A 349 -19.61 4.03 3.77
C ILE A 349 -20.62 3.07 4.40
N ILE A 350 -20.19 2.34 5.42
CA ILE A 350 -21.05 1.47 6.24
C ILE A 350 -21.07 2.04 7.66
N ASP A 351 -22.25 2.37 8.17
CA ASP A 351 -22.39 2.85 9.55
C ASP A 351 -22.27 1.69 10.55
N ARG A 352 -21.27 1.77 11.43
CA ARG A 352 -21.04 0.77 12.49
C ARG A 352 -21.92 0.98 13.72
N ASN A 353 -22.52 2.17 13.89
CA ASN A 353 -23.47 2.44 14.96
C ASN A 353 -24.82 1.77 14.73
N ALA A 354 -25.13 1.41 13.48
CA ALA A 354 -26.28 0.58 13.17
C ALA A 354 -26.18 -0.77 13.88
N LYS A 355 -27.34 -1.29 14.29
CA LYS A 355 -27.46 -2.55 15.03
C LYS A 355 -26.84 -3.69 14.22
N THR A 356 -26.07 -4.55 14.90
CA THR A 356 -25.51 -5.77 14.32
C THR A 356 -26.61 -6.65 13.72
N GLY A 357 -26.37 -7.13 12.50
CA GLY A 357 -27.32 -7.87 11.68
C GLY A 357 -28.17 -6.98 10.76
N GLU A 358 -28.12 -5.67 10.92
CA GLU A 358 -28.91 -4.69 10.15
C GLU A 358 -28.02 -3.68 9.40
N ARG A 359 -26.68 -3.82 9.47
CA ARG A 359 -25.75 -2.87 8.85
C ARG A 359 -25.80 -2.98 7.33
N LYS A 360 -25.70 -1.83 6.66
CA LYS A 360 -25.73 -1.72 5.20
C LYS A 360 -24.81 -0.61 4.72
N MET A 361 -24.45 -0.65 3.44
CA MET A 361 -23.85 0.51 2.78
C MET A 361 -24.88 1.65 2.76
N ILE A 362 -24.57 2.74 3.46
CA ILE A 362 -25.47 3.91 3.59
C ILE A 362 -25.12 5.04 2.62
N GLY A 363 -23.96 4.95 1.98
CA GLY A 363 -23.52 5.92 0.98
C GLY A 363 -22.16 5.54 0.40
N SER A 364 -21.68 6.39 -0.49
CA SER A 364 -20.33 6.34 -1.05
C SER A 364 -19.89 7.72 -1.48
N PHE A 365 -18.59 7.86 -1.75
CA PHE A 365 -18.01 9.05 -2.34
C PHE A 365 -16.98 8.66 -3.40
N PHE A 366 -16.82 9.51 -4.42
CA PHE A 366 -15.83 9.31 -5.46
C PHE A 366 -14.42 9.60 -4.95
N THR A 367 -13.48 8.77 -5.37
CA THR A 367 -12.07 8.86 -4.98
C THR A 367 -11.29 9.85 -5.81
N HIS A 368 -11.80 10.25 -6.98
CA HIS A 368 -11.06 11.02 -7.99
C HIS A 368 -9.85 10.30 -8.57
N GLY A 369 -9.76 8.97 -8.41
CA GLY A 369 -8.78 8.12 -9.08
C GLY A 369 -9.43 6.81 -9.55
N ARG A 370 -8.68 5.94 -10.23
CA ARG A 370 -9.21 4.71 -10.85
C ARG A 370 -8.72 3.43 -10.19
N GLU A 371 -9.66 2.54 -9.93
CA GLU A 371 -9.46 1.28 -9.22
C GLU A 371 -8.93 1.52 -7.80
N ALA A 372 -9.81 2.07 -6.95
CA ALA A 372 -9.49 2.28 -5.54
C ALA A 372 -9.05 0.97 -4.88
N HIS A 373 -7.88 0.99 -4.24
CA HIS A 373 -7.25 -0.20 -3.70
C HIS A 373 -6.91 -0.02 -2.21
N GLY A 374 -5.65 0.22 -1.86
CA GLY A 374 -5.24 0.48 -0.48
C GLY A 374 -5.82 1.79 0.05
N LEU A 375 -6.31 1.78 1.30
CA LEU A 375 -6.72 2.98 2.02
C LEU A 375 -6.26 2.92 3.48
N TRP A 376 -5.93 4.08 4.05
CA TRP A 376 -5.46 4.16 5.42
C TRP A 376 -5.77 5.52 6.04
N THR A 377 -6.12 5.52 7.34
CA THR A 377 -6.43 6.75 8.10
C THR A 377 -5.31 7.15 9.06
N ASN A 378 -5.17 8.46 9.32
CA ASN A 378 -4.22 8.93 10.34
C ASN A 378 -4.67 8.54 11.77
N PRO A 379 -3.78 8.58 12.77
CA PRO A 379 -4.12 8.20 14.15
C PRO A 379 -5.32 8.96 14.76
N GLU A 380 -5.56 10.19 14.33
CA GLU A 380 -6.68 11.02 14.82
C GLU A 380 -8.03 10.69 14.16
N ASN A 381 -8.09 9.80 13.15
CA ASN A 381 -9.30 9.53 12.36
C ASN A 381 -9.89 10.80 11.71
N THR A 382 -9.03 11.66 11.18
CA THR A 382 -9.42 12.93 10.52
C THR A 382 -9.01 13.00 9.06
N LEU A 383 -8.08 12.16 8.63
CA LEU A 383 -7.59 12.09 7.26
C LEU A 383 -7.68 10.65 6.74
N LEU A 384 -8.06 10.52 5.48
CA LEU A 384 -8.04 9.25 4.77
C LEU A 384 -7.26 9.42 3.47
N TYR A 385 -6.35 8.49 3.20
CA TYR A 385 -5.64 8.42 1.93
C TYR A 385 -6.07 7.17 1.18
N VAL A 386 -6.18 7.27 -0.15
CA VAL A 386 -6.59 6.19 -1.04
C VAL A 386 -5.58 6.06 -2.19
N ALA A 387 -5.09 4.84 -2.40
CA ALA A 387 -4.25 4.45 -3.53
C ALA A 387 -5.09 3.85 -4.68
N HIS A 388 -4.56 3.91 -5.89
CA HIS A 388 -5.26 3.55 -7.12
C HIS A 388 -4.41 2.63 -8.00
N GLU A 389 -4.96 1.47 -8.37
CA GLU A 389 -4.23 0.45 -9.14
C GLU A 389 -4.13 0.81 -10.63
N GLN A 390 -5.15 1.48 -11.19
CA GLN A 390 -5.27 1.75 -12.64
C GLN A 390 -5.18 3.24 -13.01
N ASP A 391 -4.71 4.11 -12.11
CA ASP A 391 -4.69 5.53 -12.43
C ASP A 391 -3.55 5.91 -13.37
N GLU A 392 -3.90 6.70 -14.39
CA GLU A 392 -3.07 7.22 -15.49
C GLU A 392 -3.94 7.98 -16.53
N LEU A 393 -5.11 8.49 -16.14
CA LEU A 393 -6.16 8.85 -17.11
C LEU A 393 -5.77 10.06 -17.99
N PRO A 394 -5.78 9.93 -19.34
CA PRO A 394 -5.59 11.06 -20.24
C PRO A 394 -6.70 12.11 -20.06
N GLY A 395 -6.34 13.40 -20.09
CA GLY A 395 -7.33 14.48 -20.03
C GLY A 395 -7.92 14.77 -18.65
N ALA A 396 -7.47 14.09 -17.59
CA ALA A 396 -7.74 14.44 -16.21
C ALA A 396 -6.67 15.39 -15.63
N PRO A 397 -6.93 16.02 -14.46
CA PRO A 397 -5.85 16.54 -13.64
C PRO A 397 -4.78 15.46 -13.42
N ASN A 398 -3.50 15.83 -13.53
CA ASN A 398 -2.37 14.90 -13.43
C ASN A 398 -2.35 13.77 -14.48
N ALA A 399 -2.89 14.01 -15.69
CA ALA A 399 -2.95 13.02 -16.76
C ALA A 399 -1.64 12.23 -16.97
N GLY A 400 -1.76 10.91 -17.08
CA GLY A 400 -0.63 10.00 -17.26
C GLY A 400 0.20 9.71 -16.00
N GLN A 401 -0.22 10.19 -14.84
CA GLN A 401 0.35 9.85 -13.54
C GLN A 401 -0.54 8.83 -12.81
N THR A 402 0.08 7.90 -12.10
CA THR A 402 -0.61 7.25 -10.98
C THR A 402 -0.77 8.28 -9.85
N VAL A 403 -1.89 8.24 -9.13
CA VAL A 403 -2.21 9.23 -8.09
C VAL A 403 -2.63 8.59 -6.77
N CYS A 404 -2.46 9.35 -5.69
CA CYS A 404 -3.10 9.11 -4.40
C CYS A 404 -4.09 10.24 -4.10
N CYS A 405 -5.22 9.93 -3.49
CA CYS A 405 -6.20 10.94 -3.11
C CYS A 405 -6.34 11.04 -1.59
N ALA A 406 -6.42 12.27 -1.11
CA ALA A 406 -6.57 12.60 0.31
C ALA A 406 -7.97 13.17 0.59
N PHE A 407 -8.53 12.80 1.74
CA PHE A 407 -9.85 13.23 2.19
C PHE A 407 -9.80 13.66 3.66
N ASP A 408 -10.56 14.70 4.00
CA ASP A 408 -10.94 15.03 5.37
C ASP A 408 -12.13 14.16 5.77
N VAL A 409 -11.93 13.34 6.80
CA VAL A 409 -12.91 12.41 7.36
C VAL A 409 -13.24 12.72 8.82
N SER A 410 -12.97 13.96 9.26
CA SER A 410 -13.32 14.45 10.59
C SER A 410 -14.83 14.35 10.89
N ASP A 411 -15.67 14.38 9.84
CA ASP A 411 -17.02 13.83 9.85
C ASP A 411 -17.02 12.50 9.08
N PRO A 412 -17.07 11.33 9.77
CA PRO A 412 -16.93 10.03 9.12
C PRO A 412 -18.06 9.71 8.13
N LEU A 413 -19.21 10.38 8.24
CA LEU A 413 -20.35 10.17 7.35
C LEU A 413 -20.32 11.12 6.14
N LYS A 414 -19.45 12.13 6.14
CA LYS A 414 -19.34 13.14 5.09
C LYS A 414 -17.87 13.44 4.71
N PRO A 415 -17.16 12.48 4.10
CA PRO A 415 -15.80 12.70 3.61
C PRO A 415 -15.73 13.85 2.62
N ASN A 416 -14.73 14.73 2.76
CA ASN A 416 -14.49 15.84 1.85
C ASN A 416 -13.17 15.64 1.10
N PHE A 417 -13.19 15.76 -0.22
CA PHE A 417 -11.99 15.67 -1.04
C PHE A 417 -11.02 16.83 -0.72
N VAL A 418 -9.75 16.50 -0.51
CA VAL A 418 -8.69 17.47 -0.17
C VAL A 418 -7.72 17.63 -1.33
N ALA A 419 -7.17 16.53 -1.87
CA ALA A 419 -6.15 16.58 -2.90
C ALA A 419 -6.12 15.31 -3.75
N GLN A 420 -5.75 15.46 -5.02
CA GLN A 420 -5.28 14.38 -5.89
C GLN A 420 -3.79 14.62 -6.14
N ILE A 421 -2.98 13.69 -5.66
CA ILE A 421 -1.53 13.80 -5.52
C ILE A 421 -0.88 12.95 -6.61
N PRO A 422 -0.23 13.55 -7.64
CA PRO A 422 0.52 12.78 -8.62
C PRO A 422 1.73 12.12 -7.94
N LEU A 423 1.93 10.83 -8.18
CA LEU A 423 3.02 10.08 -7.54
C LEU A 423 4.38 10.31 -8.21
N GLY A 424 4.42 10.90 -9.41
CA GLY A 424 5.65 11.25 -10.09
C GLY A 424 6.46 10.02 -10.52
N ALA A 425 7.78 10.17 -10.49
CA ALA A 425 8.72 9.14 -10.89
C ALA A 425 9.89 9.01 -9.90
N LEU A 426 10.47 7.82 -9.86
CA LEU A 426 11.78 7.58 -9.29
C LEU A 426 12.85 8.13 -10.26
N SER A 427 13.61 9.12 -9.82
CA SER A 427 14.78 9.60 -10.57
C SER A 427 15.94 8.61 -10.42
N LEU A 428 16.38 8.02 -11.53
CA LEU A 428 17.58 7.19 -11.61
C LEU A 428 18.63 7.86 -12.50
N PRO A 429 19.93 7.59 -12.30
CA PRO A 429 20.99 8.10 -13.18
C PRO A 429 20.77 7.82 -14.67
N SER A 430 20.14 6.69 -15.01
CA SER A 430 19.84 6.30 -16.39
C SER A 430 18.52 6.84 -16.94
N GLY A 431 17.74 7.58 -16.14
CA GLY A 431 16.46 8.15 -16.53
C GLY A 431 15.38 7.97 -15.46
N GLU A 432 14.18 8.50 -15.72
CA GLU A 432 13.07 8.39 -14.78
C GLU A 432 12.30 7.07 -14.95
N LEU A 433 11.99 6.43 -13.81
CA LEU A 433 11.04 5.33 -13.74
C LEU A 433 9.75 5.82 -13.08
N ARG A 434 8.69 5.96 -13.87
CA ARG A 434 7.38 6.39 -13.36
C ARG A 434 6.87 5.42 -12.29
N ASN A 435 6.34 5.98 -11.20
CA ASN A 435 5.64 5.20 -10.17
C ASN A 435 4.33 4.66 -10.75
N LYS A 436 4.08 3.36 -10.61
CA LYS A 436 2.96 2.70 -11.31
C LYS A 436 2.33 1.58 -10.51
N LYS A 437 0.99 1.52 -10.58
CA LYS A 437 0.14 0.46 -10.01
C LYS A 437 0.19 0.43 -8.47
N SER A 438 -0.43 1.43 -7.85
CA SER A 438 -0.45 1.58 -6.39
C SER A 438 -1.47 0.64 -5.76
N ILE A 439 -1.00 -0.32 -4.99
CA ILE A 439 -1.85 -1.41 -4.47
C ILE A 439 -1.94 -1.45 -2.95
N ASN A 440 -0.96 -0.91 -2.23
CA ASN A 440 -1.04 -0.84 -0.78
C ASN A 440 -0.59 0.54 -0.30
N LEU A 441 -1.21 1.00 0.77
CA LEU A 441 -1.00 2.32 1.34
C LEU A 441 -1.06 2.22 2.86
N VAL A 442 -0.09 2.84 3.53
CA VAL A 442 -0.07 2.95 5.00
C VAL A 442 0.23 4.37 5.44
N TYR A 443 -0.47 4.82 6.49
CA TYR A 443 -0.15 6.05 7.21
C TYR A 443 0.65 5.70 8.46
N VAL A 444 1.78 6.36 8.65
CA VAL A 444 2.71 6.07 9.75
C VAL A 444 3.07 7.33 10.50
N ARG A 445 2.87 7.30 11.82
CA ARG A 445 3.50 8.22 12.76
C ARG A 445 4.63 7.51 13.48
N VAL A 446 5.87 7.81 13.12
CA VAL A 446 7.03 7.13 13.70
C VAL A 446 7.06 7.29 15.23
N GLY A 447 7.14 6.16 15.93
CA GLY A 447 7.18 6.08 17.39
C GLY A 447 5.82 6.16 18.08
N ALA A 448 4.72 6.23 17.34
CA ALA A 448 3.37 6.12 17.88
C ALA A 448 2.78 4.74 17.58
N LYS A 449 1.88 4.28 18.45
CA LYS A 449 1.15 3.04 18.22
C LYS A 449 0.23 3.19 17.03
N GLY A 450 0.44 2.39 15.99
CA GLY A 450 -0.43 2.28 14.83
C GLY A 450 -1.54 1.26 15.03
N GLN A 451 -2.27 0.98 13.96
CA GLN A 451 -3.36 -0.01 13.97
C GLN A 451 -2.88 -1.46 14.05
N THR A 452 -1.58 -1.69 13.80
CA THR A 452 -0.89 -2.98 13.97
C THR A 452 -0.43 -3.21 15.41
N ALA A 453 -0.63 -2.25 16.33
CA ALA A 453 -0.21 -2.30 17.72
C ALA A 453 -1.22 -2.86 18.72
#